data_AF-A0A482VFW9-F1
#
_entry.id   AF-A0A482VFW9-F1
#
_cell.length_a   1.000
_cell.length_b   1.000
_cell.length_c   1.000
_cell.angle_alpha   90.00
_cell.angle_beta   90.00
_cell.angle_gamma   90.00
#
_symmetry.space_group_name_H-M   'P 1'
#
loop_
_entity.id
_entity.type
_entity.pdbx_description
1 polymer ?
#
loop_
_entity_poly.entity_id
_entity_poly.type
_entity_poly.pdbx_seq_one_letter_code
_entity_poly.pdbx_strand_id
1 'polypeptide(L)'
;MIRKSGADYAYIMETFGPFFAFIRLWIECMIVRPCSQAIVALTFSVYVMKPFFPECQPPEDAARLLAVCCICVLTFVNCYDVKWATRVQDVFTFAKLLALFIIIAAGGYQLLNGHTEHFSFINTKTEVTSLALSFYSGLFAYNGWNYLNFIIEELKDPVRNLPLAIAISCSLVTIVYVLTNIAFYTTLSPAELLGSEAVAVSFANRLFGPLAWCIPVFVALSTFGAVNGILLTSSRLFYAGACHGQMPEILTMIQAQRLTPTPSVLIMALLSMLYLTVSDIFALINYVGFATWLSIGVAVLCVPWLRWTRPELERPIKVNLIWPIIYLLATIFVTVVPMVASPVETGIGLLMILTSIPVYFVFIYWENKPQWFVKATNDVTITLQQVLIVVGKSKSAKL
;
A
#
# COMPACT_ATOMS: atom_id res chain seq x y z
N MET A 1 -8.82 -15.56 19.93
CA MET A 1 -8.15 -15.04 18.70
C MET A 1 -9.21 -15.00 17.61
N ILE A 2 -9.42 -13.87 16.94
CA ILE A 2 -10.33 -13.82 15.79
C ILE A 2 -9.61 -14.50 14.64
N ARG A 3 -10.07 -15.70 14.25
CA ARG A 3 -9.46 -16.51 13.18
C ARG A 3 -10.06 -16.24 11.80
N LYS A 4 -10.99 -15.30 11.69
CA LYS A 4 -11.69 -15.00 10.43
C LYS A 4 -10.75 -14.29 9.45
N SER A 5 -10.76 -14.74 8.20
CA SER A 5 -10.14 -14.07 7.06
C SER A 5 -10.60 -12.62 6.92
N GLY A 6 -9.69 -11.73 6.49
CA GLY A 6 -9.96 -10.29 6.32
C GLY A 6 -9.13 -9.37 7.22
N ALA A 7 -8.24 -9.89 8.07
CA ALA A 7 -7.33 -9.11 8.90
C ALA A 7 -8.04 -7.98 9.68
N ASP A 8 -7.56 -6.74 9.53
CA ASP A 8 -8.06 -5.55 10.20
C ASP A 8 -9.59 -5.35 10.02
N TYR A 9 -10.11 -5.68 8.84
CA TYR A 9 -11.54 -5.62 8.54
C TYR A 9 -12.34 -6.61 9.41
N ALA A 10 -11.88 -7.85 9.53
CA ALA A 10 -12.54 -8.86 10.35
C ALA A 10 -12.47 -8.52 11.84
N TYR A 11 -11.36 -7.93 12.30
CA TYR A 11 -11.21 -7.50 13.69
C TYR A 11 -12.18 -6.39 14.06
N ILE A 12 -12.35 -5.41 13.18
CA ILE A 12 -13.29 -4.30 13.38
C ILE A 12 -14.74 -4.80 13.26
N MET A 13 -15.03 -5.70 12.32
CA MET A 13 -16.35 -6.32 12.16
C MET A 13 -16.84 -6.99 13.46
N GLU A 14 -15.99 -7.78 14.10
CA GLU A 14 -16.34 -8.47 15.35
C GLU A 14 -16.46 -7.54 16.56
N THR A 15 -15.76 -6.41 16.54
CA THR A 15 -15.62 -5.53 17.71
C THR A 15 -16.61 -4.37 17.70
N PHE A 16 -16.70 -3.67 16.57
CA PHE A 16 -17.49 -2.45 16.39
C PHE A 16 -18.65 -2.62 15.41
N GLY A 17 -18.77 -3.78 14.75
CA GLY A 17 -19.88 -4.11 13.87
C GLY A 17 -19.68 -3.70 12.40
N PRO A 18 -20.71 -3.90 11.55
CA PRO A 18 -20.59 -3.82 10.10
C PRO A 18 -20.30 -2.41 9.56
N PHE A 19 -20.76 -1.37 10.25
CA PHE A 19 -20.54 0.03 9.83
C PHE A 19 -19.05 0.40 9.85
N PHE A 20 -18.37 0.26 10.99
CA PHE A 20 -16.95 0.57 11.10
C PHE A 20 -16.09 -0.37 10.25
N ALA A 21 -16.50 -1.62 10.09
CA ALA A 21 -15.85 -2.56 9.20
C ALA A 21 -15.93 -2.08 7.73
N PHE A 22 -17.08 -1.58 7.29
CA PHE A 22 -17.21 -1.01 5.95
C PHE A 22 -16.30 0.20 5.76
N ILE A 23 -16.21 1.11 6.73
CA ILE A 23 -15.30 2.26 6.65
C ILE A 23 -13.85 1.78 6.47
N ARG A 24 -13.42 0.79 7.25
CA ARG A 24 -12.08 0.18 7.12
C ARG A 24 -11.83 -0.38 5.71
N LEU A 25 -12.80 -1.13 5.18
CA LEU A 25 -12.74 -1.71 3.85
C LEU A 25 -12.71 -0.63 2.76
N TRP A 26 -13.56 0.40 2.89
CA TRP A 26 -13.65 1.53 1.98
C TRP A 26 -12.33 2.30 1.90
N ILE A 27 -11.72 2.61 3.05
CA ILE A 27 -10.41 3.27 3.14
C ILE A 27 -9.36 2.48 2.37
N GLU A 28 -9.29 1.17 2.59
CA GLU A 28 -8.29 0.33 1.94
C GLU A 28 -8.52 0.27 0.42
N CYS A 29 -9.75 -0.02 -0.01
CA CYS A 29 -10.10 -0.27 -1.40
C CYS A 29 -10.13 1.00 -2.26
N MET A 30 -10.60 2.12 -1.73
CA MET A 30 -10.83 3.36 -2.48
C MET A 30 -9.70 4.37 -2.32
N ILE A 31 -8.93 4.31 -1.22
CA ILE A 31 -7.90 5.31 -0.90
C ILE A 31 -6.52 4.66 -0.90
N VAL A 32 -6.24 3.77 0.05
CA VAL A 32 -4.88 3.29 0.32
C VAL A 32 -4.30 2.54 -0.87
N ARG A 33 -5.03 1.54 -1.39
CA ARG A 33 -4.54 0.68 -2.46
C ARG A 33 -4.34 1.44 -3.76
N PRO A 34 -5.35 2.13 -4.32
CA PRO A 34 -5.20 2.77 -5.62
C PRO A 34 -4.18 3.90 -5.60
N CYS A 35 -4.12 4.67 -4.51
CA CYS A 35 -3.14 5.73 -4.37
C CYS A 35 -1.72 5.18 -4.20
N SER A 36 -1.52 4.12 -3.39
CA SER A 36 -0.20 3.46 -3.29
C SER A 36 0.26 2.93 -4.65
N GLN A 37 -0.65 2.36 -5.44
CA GLN A 37 -0.34 1.91 -6.80
C GLN A 37 0.07 3.07 -7.71
N ALA A 38 -0.64 4.21 -7.65
CA ALA A 38 -0.31 5.41 -8.40
C ALA A 38 1.06 5.98 -8.03
N ILE A 39 1.38 6.10 -6.73
CA ILE A 39 2.69 6.57 -6.24
C ILE A 39 3.82 5.68 -6.79
N VAL A 40 3.67 4.36 -6.72
CA VAL A 40 4.70 3.43 -7.18
C VAL A 40 4.83 3.46 -8.71
N ALA A 41 3.73 3.62 -9.45
CA ALA A 41 3.74 3.74 -10.91
C ALA A 41 4.37 5.07 -11.40
N LEU A 42 4.16 6.17 -10.67
CA LEU A 42 4.87 7.44 -10.92
C LEU A 42 6.36 7.28 -10.63
N THR A 43 6.72 6.64 -9.51
CA THR A 43 8.11 6.33 -9.18
C THR A 43 8.78 5.50 -10.29
N PHE A 44 8.10 4.46 -10.81
CA PHE A 44 8.58 3.71 -11.97
C PHE A 44 8.93 4.63 -13.14
N SER A 45 8.01 5.55 -13.47
CA SER A 45 8.14 6.42 -14.63
C SER A 45 9.29 7.41 -14.50
N VAL A 46 9.43 8.05 -13.33
CA VAL A 46 10.54 8.96 -13.03
C VAL A 46 11.88 8.24 -13.16
N TYR A 47 11.99 7.03 -12.61
CA TYR A 47 13.24 6.25 -12.67
C TYR A 47 13.58 5.77 -14.08
N VAL A 48 12.58 5.38 -14.89
CA VAL A 48 12.80 5.03 -16.30
C VAL A 48 13.22 6.24 -17.13
N MET A 49 12.65 7.41 -16.85
CA MET A 49 12.91 8.62 -17.62
C MET A 49 14.20 9.33 -17.21
N LYS A 50 14.62 9.26 -15.94
CA LYS A 50 15.75 10.05 -15.43
C LYS A 50 17.06 9.88 -16.23
N PRO A 51 17.44 8.68 -16.72
CA PRO A 51 18.62 8.53 -17.58
C PRO A 51 18.57 9.32 -18.89
N PHE A 52 17.37 9.57 -19.43
CA PHE A 52 17.15 10.36 -20.64
C PHE A 52 17.08 11.88 -20.36
N PHE A 53 16.89 12.26 -19.10
CA PHE A 53 16.85 13.63 -18.61
C PHE A 53 17.85 13.80 -17.45
N PRO A 54 19.18 13.69 -17.70
CA PRO A 54 20.17 13.69 -16.63
C PRO A 54 20.23 15.04 -15.90
N GLU A 55 20.21 16.15 -16.64
CA GLU A 55 20.40 17.50 -16.10
C GLU A 55 19.09 18.22 -15.72
N CYS A 56 17.94 17.70 -16.14
CA CYS A 56 16.63 18.30 -15.88
C CYS A 56 15.64 17.30 -15.28
N GLN A 57 14.51 17.80 -14.80
CA GLN A 57 13.40 16.94 -14.38
C GLN A 57 12.65 16.43 -15.63
N PRO A 58 12.24 15.16 -15.64
CA PRO A 58 11.42 14.63 -16.72
C PRO A 58 10.08 15.38 -16.79
N PRO A 59 9.52 15.64 -17.98
CA PRO A 59 8.21 16.30 -18.10
C PRO A 59 7.12 15.50 -17.36
N GLU A 60 6.36 16.17 -16.49
CA GLU A 60 5.36 15.52 -15.64
C GLU A 60 4.32 14.72 -16.44
N ASP A 61 3.82 15.28 -17.55
CA ASP A 61 2.80 14.62 -18.38
C ASP A 61 3.32 13.34 -19.02
N ALA A 62 4.59 13.32 -19.44
CA ALA A 62 5.21 12.12 -19.98
C ALA A 62 5.40 11.05 -18.89
N ALA A 63 5.79 11.45 -17.68
CA ALA A 63 5.88 10.53 -16.54
C ALA A 63 4.50 9.96 -16.16
N ARG A 64 3.44 10.77 -16.17
CA ARG A 64 2.06 10.31 -15.93
C ARG A 64 1.59 9.33 -17.00
N LEU A 65 1.79 9.62 -18.28
CA LEU A 65 1.41 8.72 -19.37
C LEU A 65 2.16 7.40 -19.28
N LEU A 66 3.45 7.42 -18.94
CA LEU A 66 4.24 6.21 -18.72
C LEU A 66 3.73 5.41 -17.50
N ALA A 67 3.29 6.09 -16.44
CA ALA A 67 2.69 5.45 -15.27
C ALA A 67 1.35 4.78 -15.61
N VAL A 68 0.51 5.44 -16.41
CA VAL A 68 -0.73 4.86 -16.95
C VAL A 68 -0.41 3.61 -17.78
N CYS A 69 0.56 3.69 -18.69
CA CYS A 69 1.00 2.54 -19.49
C CYS A 69 1.48 1.38 -18.61
N CYS A 70 2.26 1.66 -17.56
CA CYS A 70 2.71 0.66 -16.59
C CYS A 70 1.53 -0.06 -15.92
N ILE A 71 0.55 0.70 -15.42
CA ILE A 71 -0.66 0.15 -14.81
C ILE A 71 -1.44 -0.69 -15.83
N CYS A 72 -1.71 -0.17 -17.04
CA CYS A 72 -2.47 -0.87 -18.06
C CYS A 72 -1.82 -2.20 -18.48
N VAL A 73 -0.49 -2.22 -18.67
CA VAL A 73 0.25 -3.44 -19.03
C VAL A 73 0.14 -4.47 -17.90
N LEU A 74 0.33 -4.06 -16.65
CA LEU A 74 0.23 -4.97 -15.51
C LEU A 74 -1.19 -5.46 -15.28
N THR A 75 -2.19 -4.60 -15.44
CA THR A 75 -3.61 -4.96 -15.45
C THR A 75 -3.89 -6.02 -16.50
N PHE A 76 -3.41 -5.83 -17.74
CA PHE A 76 -3.57 -6.81 -18.81
C PHE A 76 -2.95 -8.16 -18.45
N VAL A 77 -1.72 -8.18 -17.94
CA VAL A 77 -1.03 -9.42 -17.51
C VAL A 77 -1.82 -10.13 -16.41
N ASN A 78 -2.32 -9.39 -15.41
CA ASN A 78 -3.10 -9.95 -14.30
C ASN A 78 -4.48 -10.46 -14.73
N CYS A 79 -5.10 -9.86 -15.74
CA CYS A 79 -6.35 -10.34 -16.31
C CYS A 79 -6.14 -11.57 -17.21
N TYR A 80 -4.98 -11.70 -17.86
CA TYR A 80 -4.69 -12.77 -18.81
C TYR A 80 -4.33 -14.09 -18.12
N ASP A 81 -3.36 -14.10 -17.20
CA ASP A 81 -2.95 -15.31 -16.47
C ASP A 81 -2.22 -14.98 -15.16
N VAL A 82 -2.77 -15.45 -14.04
CA VAL A 82 -2.18 -15.26 -12.70
C VAL A 82 -0.79 -15.88 -12.59
N LYS A 83 -0.51 -16.99 -13.28
CA LYS A 83 0.80 -17.67 -13.20
C LYS A 83 1.93 -16.82 -13.79
N TRP A 84 1.65 -16.10 -14.87
CA TRP A 84 2.59 -15.15 -15.44
C TRP A 84 2.83 -14.00 -14.46
N ALA A 85 1.77 -13.44 -13.87
CA ALA A 85 1.88 -12.39 -12.85
C ALA A 85 2.75 -12.84 -11.65
N THR A 86 2.61 -14.09 -11.19
CA THR A 86 3.44 -14.63 -10.10
C THR A 86 4.90 -14.81 -10.50
N ARG A 87 5.20 -15.39 -11.67
CA ARG A 87 6.59 -15.56 -12.12
C ARG A 87 7.30 -14.22 -12.30
N VAL A 88 6.60 -13.25 -12.87
CA VAL A 88 7.07 -11.88 -13.04
C VAL A 88 7.38 -11.24 -11.67
N GLN A 89 6.52 -11.45 -10.67
CA GLN A 89 6.76 -11.00 -9.29
C GLN A 89 8.05 -11.55 -8.69
N ASP A 90 8.30 -12.85 -8.85
CA ASP A 90 9.47 -13.52 -8.26
C ASP A 90 10.77 -12.94 -8.82
N VAL A 91 10.86 -12.82 -10.15
CA VAL A 91 12.02 -12.25 -10.84
C VAL A 91 12.32 -10.82 -10.35
N PHE A 92 11.29 -9.98 -10.23
CA PHE A 92 11.46 -8.60 -9.77
C PHE A 92 11.82 -8.49 -8.30
N THR A 93 11.40 -9.46 -7.49
CA THR A 93 11.78 -9.53 -6.07
C THR A 93 13.28 -9.79 -5.93
N PHE A 94 13.83 -10.73 -6.71
CA PHE A 94 15.29 -10.97 -6.73
C PHE A 94 16.07 -9.75 -7.25
N ALA A 95 15.59 -9.11 -8.32
CA ALA A 95 16.21 -7.90 -8.86
C ALA A 95 16.25 -6.76 -7.83
N LYS A 96 15.17 -6.57 -7.06
CA LYS A 96 15.10 -5.57 -5.98
C LYS A 96 16.15 -5.83 -4.90
N LEU A 97 16.27 -7.08 -4.43
CA LEU A 97 17.24 -7.44 -3.40
C LEU A 97 18.68 -7.25 -3.88
N LEU A 98 18.96 -7.60 -5.14
CA LEU A 98 20.28 -7.39 -5.75
C LEU A 98 20.64 -5.91 -5.82
N ALA A 99 19.71 -5.04 -6.24
CA ALA A 99 19.96 -3.60 -6.32
C ALA A 99 20.27 -2.98 -4.95
N LEU A 100 19.50 -3.34 -3.92
CA LEU A 100 19.74 -2.89 -2.55
C LEU A 100 21.09 -3.40 -2.02
N PHE A 101 21.44 -4.66 -2.31
CA PHE A 101 22.73 -5.22 -1.92
C PHE A 101 23.89 -4.44 -2.56
N ILE A 102 23.81 -4.12 -3.85
CA ILE A 102 24.83 -3.34 -4.57
C ILE A 102 25.01 -1.95 -3.94
N ILE A 103 23.91 -1.24 -3.64
CA ILE A 103 23.96 0.09 -3.03
C ILE A 103 24.59 0.02 -1.64
N ILE A 104 24.16 -0.93 -0.81
CA ILE A 104 24.66 -1.09 0.56
C ILE A 104 26.14 -1.49 0.55
N ALA A 105 26.55 -2.41 -0.33
CA ALA A 105 27.94 -2.84 -0.43
C ALA A 105 28.86 -1.69 -0.87
N ALA A 106 28.45 -0.90 -1.87
CA ALA A 106 29.22 0.26 -2.32
C ALA A 106 29.29 1.37 -1.27
N GLY A 107 28.18 1.64 -0.56
CA GLY A 107 28.20 2.56 0.57
C GLY A 107 29.08 2.09 1.72
N GLY A 108 29.08 0.78 2.00
CA GLY A 108 29.98 0.18 2.98
C GLY A 108 31.45 0.35 2.61
N TYR A 109 31.80 0.18 1.33
CA TYR A 109 33.14 0.45 0.82
C TYR A 109 33.53 1.93 0.99
N GLN A 110 32.62 2.85 0.66
CA GLN A 110 32.88 4.29 0.84
C GLN A 110 33.05 4.68 2.31
N LEU A 111 32.27 4.06 3.20
CA LEU A 111 32.39 4.26 4.64
C LEU A 111 33.74 3.77 5.17
N LEU A 112 34.21 2.60 4.73
CA LEU A 112 35.52 2.06 5.10
C LEU A 112 36.68 2.93 4.60
N ASN A 113 36.50 3.63 3.48
CA ASN A 113 37.46 4.61 2.97
C ASN A 113 37.40 5.97 3.69
N GLY A 114 36.53 6.13 4.69
CA GLY A 114 36.46 7.33 5.52
C GLY A 114 35.56 8.45 4.98
N HIS A 115 34.74 8.22 3.96
CA HIS A 115 33.81 9.23 3.42
C HIS A 115 32.61 9.46 4.36
N THR A 116 32.81 10.26 5.41
CA THR A 116 31.80 10.58 6.41
C THR A 116 31.40 12.05 6.47
N GLU A 117 31.82 12.84 5.48
CA GLU A 117 31.72 14.29 5.46
C GLU A 117 30.28 14.82 5.52
N HIS A 118 29.31 14.04 5.03
CA HIS A 118 27.90 14.43 4.99
C HIS A 118 27.07 13.92 6.17
N PHE A 119 27.65 13.19 7.13
CA PHE A 119 26.97 12.80 8.37
C PHE A 119 26.95 13.97 9.35
N SER A 120 26.12 14.96 9.06
CA SER A 120 26.00 16.18 9.86
C SER A 120 24.54 16.50 10.16
N PHE A 121 24.31 17.04 11.35
CA PHE A 121 23.00 17.53 11.80
C PHE A 121 22.80 19.03 11.51
N ILE A 122 23.71 19.67 10.76
CA ILE A 122 23.59 21.07 10.37
C ILE A 122 22.31 21.27 9.52
N ASN A 123 21.55 22.33 9.80
CA ASN A 123 20.25 22.65 9.19
C ASN A 123 19.10 21.65 9.50
N THR A 124 19.21 20.88 10.58
CA THR A 124 18.10 20.02 11.04
C THR A 124 16.91 20.88 11.48
N LYS A 125 15.75 20.68 10.83
CA LYS A 125 14.49 21.25 11.29
C LYS A 125 13.99 20.44 12.49
N THR A 126 13.85 21.08 13.65
CA THR A 126 13.37 20.46 14.89
C THR A 126 11.89 20.71 15.17
N GLU A 127 11.19 21.35 14.23
CA GLU A 127 9.76 21.60 14.32
C GLU A 127 8.97 20.28 14.37
N VAL A 128 8.05 20.17 15.33
CA VAL A 128 7.22 18.98 15.55
C VAL A 128 6.39 18.64 14.33
N THR A 129 5.93 19.64 13.57
CA THR A 129 5.19 19.49 12.30
C THR A 129 6.03 18.85 11.21
N SER A 130 7.26 19.32 11.01
CA SER A 130 8.21 18.74 10.05
C SER A 130 8.56 17.30 10.41
N LEU A 131 8.72 17.01 11.71
CA LEU A 131 8.95 15.65 12.20
C LEU A 131 7.75 14.73 11.95
N ALA A 132 6.52 15.20 12.17
CA ALA A 132 5.33 14.39 11.93
C ALA A 132 5.12 14.07 10.43
N LEU A 133 5.39 15.02 9.54
CA LEU A 133 5.33 14.79 8.09
C LEU A 133 6.43 13.83 7.60
N SER A 134 7.63 13.88 8.18
CA SER A 134 8.69 12.93 7.82
C SER A 134 8.34 11.49 8.23
N PHE A 135 7.61 11.31 9.33
CA PHE A 135 7.07 10.00 9.70
C PHE A 135 6.14 9.43 8.63
N TYR A 136 5.33 10.21 7.91
CA TYR A 136 4.49 9.68 6.82
C TYR A 136 5.31 9.07 5.68
N SER A 137 6.39 9.72 5.28
CA SER A 137 7.28 9.20 4.24
C SER A 137 7.96 7.89 4.69
N GLY A 138 8.47 7.86 5.93
CA GLY A 138 9.06 6.64 6.50
C GLY A 138 8.03 5.52 6.62
N LEU A 139 6.88 5.81 7.21
CA LEU A 139 5.78 4.87 7.42
C LEU A 139 5.20 4.33 6.10
N PHE A 140 5.17 5.13 5.04
CA PHE A 140 4.83 4.66 3.69
C PHE A 140 5.81 3.59 3.21
N ALA A 141 7.13 3.79 3.42
CA ALA A 141 8.15 2.82 3.04
C ALA A 141 8.05 1.49 3.83
N TYR A 142 7.50 1.52 5.06
CA TYR A 142 7.23 0.33 5.87
C TYR A 142 5.81 -0.23 5.70
N ASN A 143 4.98 0.33 4.82
CA ASN A 143 3.60 -0.10 4.67
C ASN A 143 3.50 -1.54 4.12
N GLY A 144 2.47 -2.26 4.53
CA GLY A 144 2.15 -3.62 4.09
C GLY A 144 2.50 -4.75 5.05
N TRP A 145 3.13 -4.45 6.19
CA TRP A 145 3.42 -5.44 7.25
C TRP A 145 2.14 -6.10 7.80
N ASN A 146 1.02 -5.36 7.86
CA ASN A 146 -0.27 -5.85 8.32
C ASN A 146 -0.90 -6.84 7.32
N TYR A 147 -0.39 -6.95 6.09
CA TYR A 147 -0.98 -7.84 5.09
C TYR A 147 -0.73 -9.32 5.37
N LEU A 148 0.31 -9.64 6.14
CA LEU A 148 0.56 -11.00 6.63
C LEU A 148 -0.64 -11.55 7.42
N ASN A 149 -1.45 -10.68 8.02
CA ASN A 149 -2.65 -11.07 8.73
C ASN A 149 -3.76 -11.61 7.79
N PHE A 150 -3.76 -11.26 6.49
CA PHE A 150 -4.76 -11.76 5.55
C PHE A 150 -4.53 -13.22 5.17
N ILE A 151 -3.27 -13.69 5.22
CA ILE A 151 -2.88 -15.06 4.90
C ILE A 151 -2.73 -15.92 6.16
N ILE A 152 -3.28 -15.47 7.29
CA ILE A 152 -3.16 -16.18 8.57
C ILE A 152 -3.79 -17.59 8.52
N GLU A 153 -4.84 -17.78 7.72
CA GLU A 153 -5.50 -19.07 7.50
C GLU A 153 -4.63 -20.04 6.69
N GLU A 154 -3.70 -19.52 5.87
CA GLU A 154 -2.76 -20.31 5.06
C GLU A 154 -1.46 -20.61 5.83
N LEU A 155 -1.21 -19.94 6.96
CA LEU A 155 0.04 -20.04 7.71
C LEU A 155 0.06 -21.31 8.59
N LYS A 156 1.09 -22.15 8.43
CA LYS A 156 1.35 -23.29 9.32
C LYS A 156 1.70 -22.77 10.72
N ASP A 157 0.99 -23.24 11.75
CA ASP A 157 1.15 -22.82 13.15
C ASP A 157 1.20 -21.28 13.34
N PRO A 158 0.06 -20.59 13.16
CA PRO A 158 0.02 -19.13 13.17
C PRO A 158 0.33 -18.51 14.54
N VAL A 159 0.14 -19.25 15.63
CA VAL A 159 0.38 -18.74 17.00
C VAL A 159 1.87 -18.48 17.23
N ARG A 160 2.73 -19.37 16.72
CA ARG A 160 4.18 -19.26 16.85
C ARG A 160 4.82 -18.51 15.68
N ASN A 161 4.41 -18.82 14.46
CA ASN A 161 5.12 -18.35 13.26
C ASN A 161 4.77 -16.91 12.90
N LEU A 162 3.55 -16.44 13.18
CA LEU A 162 3.18 -15.06 12.84
C LEU A 162 4.00 -14.01 13.64
N PRO A 163 4.13 -14.11 14.98
CA PRO A 163 4.96 -13.16 15.73
C PRO A 163 6.43 -13.20 15.32
N LEU A 164 6.99 -14.40 15.07
CA LEU A 164 8.37 -14.56 14.62
C LEU A 164 8.59 -13.95 13.24
N ALA A 165 7.68 -14.20 12.30
CA ALA A 165 7.74 -13.62 10.97
C ALA A 165 7.70 -12.09 11.02
N ILE A 166 6.83 -11.49 11.84
CA ILE A 166 6.77 -10.04 12.03
C ILE A 166 8.08 -9.50 12.65
N ALA A 167 8.57 -10.13 13.72
CA ALA A 167 9.79 -9.67 14.39
C ALA A 167 11.02 -9.71 13.47
N ILE A 168 11.21 -10.81 12.74
CA ILE A 168 12.34 -10.97 11.81
C ILE A 168 12.21 -10.02 10.62
N SER A 169 11.03 -9.96 9.99
CA SER A 169 10.83 -9.12 8.80
C SER A 169 10.97 -7.64 9.11
N CYS A 170 10.30 -7.11 10.14
CA CYS A 170 10.40 -5.70 10.52
C CYS A 170 11.82 -5.29 10.91
N SER A 171 12.54 -6.14 11.65
CA SER A 171 13.93 -5.88 12.03
C SER A 171 14.86 -5.87 10.82
N LEU A 172 14.73 -6.85 9.93
CA LEU A 172 15.53 -6.94 8.71
C LEU A 172 15.30 -5.75 7.78
N VAL A 173 14.05 -5.37 7.54
CA VAL A 173 13.71 -4.20 6.72
C VAL A 173 14.28 -2.93 7.34
N THR A 174 14.23 -2.81 8.67
CA THR A 174 14.82 -1.66 9.37
C THR A 174 16.32 -1.56 9.15
N ILE A 175 17.05 -2.66 9.30
CA ILE A 175 18.49 -2.70 9.04
C ILE A 175 18.79 -2.32 7.59
N VAL A 176 18.08 -2.90 6.62
CA VAL A 176 18.29 -2.62 5.19
C VAL A 176 18.04 -1.15 4.86
N TYR A 177 16.95 -0.56 5.39
CA TYR A 177 16.63 0.84 5.13
C TYR A 177 17.64 1.79 5.78
N VAL A 178 18.09 1.52 7.01
CA VAL A 178 19.13 2.31 7.68
C VAL A 178 20.45 2.21 6.90
N LEU A 179 20.87 1.00 6.52
CA LEU A 179 22.10 0.80 5.74
C LEU A 179 22.05 1.49 4.37
N THR A 180 20.89 1.49 3.71
CA THR A 180 20.71 2.20 2.43
C THR A 180 20.83 3.71 2.61
N ASN A 181 20.25 4.28 3.67
CA ASN A 181 20.40 5.71 3.97
C ASN A 181 21.85 6.06 4.31
N ILE A 182 22.53 5.24 5.12
CA ILE A 182 23.97 5.40 5.40
C ILE A 182 24.75 5.40 4.08
N ALA A 183 24.50 4.44 3.19
CA ALA A 183 25.15 4.40 1.88
C ALA A 183 24.95 5.69 1.10
N PHE A 184 23.73 6.23 1.03
CA PHE A 184 23.47 7.51 0.36
C PHE A 184 24.29 8.67 0.96
N TYR A 185 24.33 8.80 2.29
CA TYR A 185 25.09 9.87 2.95
C TYR A 185 26.62 9.71 2.84
N THR A 186 27.16 8.54 2.50
CA THR A 186 28.62 8.43 2.22
C THR A 186 29.04 9.08 0.92
N THR A 187 28.10 9.35 0.00
CA THR A 187 28.40 9.72 -1.39
C THR A 187 27.67 10.98 -1.84
N LEU A 188 26.45 11.22 -1.35
CA LEU A 188 25.63 12.36 -1.72
C LEU A 188 25.53 13.35 -0.56
N SER A 189 25.63 14.63 -0.89
CA SER A 189 25.37 15.70 0.05
C SER A 189 23.87 15.83 0.37
N PRO A 190 23.47 16.41 1.52
CA PRO A 190 22.06 16.63 1.85
C PRO A 190 21.32 17.46 0.80
N ALA A 191 22.00 18.42 0.15
CA ALA A 191 21.41 19.24 -0.90
C ALA A 191 21.09 18.43 -2.17
N GLU A 192 21.98 17.52 -2.56
CA GLU A 192 21.75 16.62 -3.71
C GLU A 192 20.65 15.60 -3.42
N LEU A 193 20.56 15.12 -2.18
CA LEU A 193 19.49 14.23 -1.75
C LEU A 193 18.12 14.90 -1.85
N LEU A 194 18.01 16.15 -1.41
CA LEU A 194 16.77 16.92 -1.46
C LEU A 194 16.40 17.38 -2.89
N GLY A 195 17.41 17.62 -3.73
CA GLY A 195 17.21 18.05 -5.12
C GLY A 195 16.97 16.91 -6.12
N SER A 196 17.05 15.65 -5.69
CA SER A 196 16.96 14.49 -6.59
C SER A 196 15.68 13.70 -6.40
N GLU A 197 14.88 13.61 -7.46
CA GLU A 197 13.70 12.71 -7.51
C GLU A 197 14.09 11.23 -7.61
N ALA A 198 15.32 10.94 -8.04
CA ALA A 198 15.85 9.59 -8.25
C ALA A 198 17.21 9.44 -7.55
N VAL A 199 17.17 9.41 -6.22
CA VAL A 199 18.35 9.35 -5.35
C VAL A 199 19.27 8.18 -5.70
N ALA A 200 18.73 6.98 -5.95
CA ALA A 200 19.56 5.81 -6.27
C ALA A 200 20.31 5.98 -7.61
N VAL A 201 19.72 6.66 -8.59
CA VAL A 201 20.39 6.98 -9.86
C VAL A 201 21.50 8.00 -9.65
N SER A 202 21.26 8.99 -8.79
CA SER A 202 22.26 10.02 -8.45
C SER A 202 23.46 9.41 -7.74
N PHE A 203 23.21 8.51 -6.77
CA PHE A 203 24.23 7.72 -6.11
C PHE A 203 25.03 6.86 -7.11
N ALA A 204 24.34 6.20 -8.04
CA ALA A 204 24.97 5.36 -9.04
C ALA A 204 25.88 6.15 -9.99
N ASN A 205 25.44 7.33 -10.44
CA ASN A 205 26.21 8.21 -11.31
C ASN A 205 27.51 8.70 -10.64
N ARG A 206 27.51 8.88 -9.31
CA ARG A 206 28.70 9.28 -8.56
C ARG A 206 29.75 8.17 -8.45
N LEU A 207 29.35 6.90 -8.40
CA LEU A 207 30.26 5.79 -8.09
C LEU A 207 30.57 4.86 -9.27
N PHE A 208 29.56 4.52 -10.07
CA PHE A 208 29.61 3.37 -10.97
C PHE A 208 29.91 3.74 -12.43
N GLY A 209 30.03 5.03 -12.75
CA GLY A 209 30.32 5.49 -14.12
C GLY A 209 29.34 4.88 -15.13
N PRO A 210 29.80 4.17 -16.18
CA PRO A 210 28.90 3.55 -17.18
C PRO A 210 27.91 2.53 -16.60
N LEU A 211 28.26 1.85 -15.50
CA LEU A 211 27.37 0.89 -14.85
C LEU A 211 26.20 1.55 -14.13
N ALA A 212 26.20 2.88 -14.00
CA ALA A 212 25.09 3.63 -13.41
C ALA A 212 23.76 3.41 -14.14
N TRP A 213 23.79 3.08 -15.44
CA TRP A 213 22.59 2.79 -16.24
C TRP A 213 21.83 1.53 -15.79
N CYS A 214 22.50 0.60 -15.09
CA CYS A 214 21.86 -0.61 -14.57
C CYS A 214 20.94 -0.33 -13.37
N ILE A 215 21.25 0.69 -12.55
CA ILE A 215 20.48 1.01 -11.34
C ILE A 215 19.05 1.47 -11.64
N PRO A 216 18.79 2.44 -12.55
CA PRO A 216 17.44 2.81 -12.95
C PRO A 216 16.64 1.61 -13.46
N VAL A 217 17.27 0.70 -14.22
CA VAL A 217 16.62 -0.52 -14.71
C VAL A 217 16.18 -1.40 -13.53
N PHE A 218 17.06 -1.69 -12.56
CA PHE A 218 16.66 -2.51 -11.41
C PHE A 218 15.58 -1.85 -10.55
N VAL A 219 15.64 -0.53 -10.35
CA VAL A 219 14.61 0.21 -9.59
C VAL A 219 13.28 0.23 -10.35
N ALA A 220 13.31 0.39 -11.67
CA ALA A 220 12.12 0.27 -12.52
C ALA A 220 11.50 -1.13 -12.43
N LEU A 221 12.30 -2.20 -12.49
CA LEU A 221 11.81 -3.58 -12.32
C LEU A 221 11.21 -3.79 -10.93
N SER A 222 11.83 -3.24 -9.88
CA SER A 222 11.32 -3.29 -8.50
C SER A 222 9.97 -2.60 -8.34
N THR A 223 9.82 -1.39 -8.88
CA THR A 223 8.57 -0.61 -8.82
C THR A 223 7.46 -1.27 -9.67
N PHE A 224 7.81 -1.79 -10.85
CA PHE A 224 6.89 -2.56 -11.69
C PHE A 224 6.39 -3.83 -10.98
N GLY A 225 7.28 -4.56 -10.28
CA GLY A 225 6.89 -5.68 -9.42
C GLY A 225 6.04 -5.27 -8.22
N ALA A 226 6.27 -4.09 -7.64
CA ALA A 226 5.43 -3.59 -6.55
C ALA A 226 4.01 -3.26 -7.02
N VAL A 227 3.83 -2.64 -8.19
CA VAL A 227 2.50 -2.40 -8.80
C VAL A 227 1.77 -3.72 -9.03
N ASN A 228 2.46 -4.73 -9.56
CA ASN A 228 1.89 -6.07 -9.77
C ASN A 228 1.45 -6.73 -8.45
N GLY A 229 2.29 -6.68 -7.42
CA GLY A 229 1.95 -7.20 -6.09
C GLY A 229 0.75 -6.50 -5.44
N ILE A 230 0.63 -5.18 -5.62
CA ILE A 230 -0.52 -4.40 -5.15
C ILE A 230 -1.80 -4.84 -5.88
N LEU A 231 -1.78 -5.01 -7.21
CA LEU A 231 -2.93 -5.49 -7.98
C LEU A 231 -3.41 -6.88 -7.49
N LEU A 232 -2.48 -7.83 -7.32
CA LEU A 232 -2.77 -9.18 -6.85
C LEU A 232 -3.43 -9.17 -5.46
N THR A 233 -2.84 -8.44 -4.51
CA THR A 233 -3.35 -8.39 -3.13
C THR A 233 -4.67 -7.63 -3.02
N SER A 234 -4.86 -6.57 -3.80
CA SER A 234 -6.10 -5.78 -3.79
C SER A 234 -7.30 -6.58 -4.29
N SER A 235 -7.11 -7.44 -5.29
CA SER A 235 -8.19 -8.30 -5.81
C SER A 235 -8.81 -9.21 -4.74
N ARG A 236 -7.99 -9.75 -3.83
CA ARG A 236 -8.43 -10.59 -2.71
C ARG A 236 -9.28 -9.82 -1.71
N LEU A 237 -8.92 -8.55 -1.47
CA LEU A 237 -9.65 -7.69 -0.55
C LEU A 237 -11.03 -7.31 -1.09
N PHE A 238 -11.10 -6.92 -2.38
CA PHE A 238 -12.38 -6.66 -3.05
C PHE A 238 -13.29 -7.89 -3.01
N TYR A 239 -12.73 -9.07 -3.27
CA TYR A 239 -13.45 -10.33 -3.18
C TYR A 239 -13.99 -10.61 -1.77
N ALA A 240 -13.16 -10.42 -0.72
CA ALA A 240 -13.57 -10.61 0.68
C ALA A 240 -14.70 -9.65 1.08
N GLY A 241 -14.56 -8.36 0.75
CA GLY A 241 -15.58 -7.35 1.01
C GLY A 241 -16.92 -7.66 0.33
N ALA A 242 -16.86 -8.11 -0.93
CA ALA A 242 -18.04 -8.44 -1.70
C ALA A 242 -18.72 -9.73 -1.20
N CYS A 243 -17.96 -10.72 -0.71
CA CYS A 243 -18.51 -11.91 -0.05
C CYS A 243 -19.30 -11.58 1.23
N HIS A 244 -18.95 -10.48 1.91
CA HIS A 244 -19.69 -9.99 3.09
C HIS A 244 -20.85 -9.05 2.73
N GLY A 245 -21.20 -8.91 1.45
CA GLY A 245 -22.29 -8.03 0.99
C GLY A 245 -21.99 -6.54 1.12
N GLN A 246 -20.73 -6.17 1.36
CA GLN A 246 -20.29 -4.80 1.55
C GLN A 246 -19.74 -4.15 0.28
N MET A 247 -19.55 -4.92 -0.78
CA MET A 247 -19.13 -4.45 -2.11
C MET A 247 -20.01 -5.10 -3.19
N PRO A 248 -20.10 -4.51 -4.39
CA PRO A 248 -20.90 -5.07 -5.50
C PRO A 248 -20.56 -6.53 -5.82
N GLU A 249 -21.58 -7.34 -6.10
CA GLU A 249 -21.42 -8.79 -6.34
C GLU A 249 -20.49 -9.10 -7.52
N ILE A 250 -20.45 -8.23 -8.54
CA ILE A 250 -19.55 -8.34 -9.69
C ILE A 250 -18.07 -8.51 -9.28
N LEU A 251 -17.67 -7.97 -8.12
CA LEU A 251 -16.30 -8.06 -7.61
C LEU A 251 -15.97 -9.42 -6.98
N THR A 252 -16.98 -10.27 -6.74
CA THR A 252 -16.76 -11.67 -6.38
C THR A 252 -16.50 -12.56 -7.60
N MET A 253 -16.73 -12.07 -8.82
CA MET A 253 -16.78 -12.90 -10.01
C MET A 253 -15.39 -13.09 -10.63
N ILE A 254 -15.20 -14.25 -11.25
CA ILE A 254 -13.97 -14.64 -11.93
C ILE A 254 -14.23 -14.89 -13.41
N GLN A 255 -13.24 -14.63 -14.25
CA GLN A 255 -13.37 -14.81 -15.70
C GLN A 255 -13.45 -16.29 -16.07
N ALA A 256 -14.42 -16.67 -16.91
CA ALA A 256 -14.76 -18.07 -17.18
C ALA A 256 -13.60 -18.89 -17.77
N GLN A 257 -12.85 -18.29 -18.70
CA GLN A 257 -11.78 -18.98 -19.44
C GLN A 257 -10.44 -18.99 -18.70
N ARG A 258 -10.15 -17.92 -17.93
CA ARG A 258 -8.82 -17.66 -17.36
C ARG A 258 -8.77 -17.81 -15.83
N LEU A 259 -9.93 -17.89 -15.17
CA LEU A 259 -10.07 -17.99 -13.72
C LEU A 259 -9.38 -16.82 -12.97
N THR A 260 -9.36 -15.65 -13.60
CA THR A 260 -8.77 -14.42 -13.07
C THR A 260 -9.86 -13.48 -12.51
N PRO A 261 -9.60 -12.73 -11.43
CA PRO A 261 -10.57 -11.79 -10.84
C PRO A 261 -10.62 -10.46 -11.62
N THR A 262 -10.91 -10.53 -12.92
CA THR A 262 -10.86 -9.41 -13.88
C THR A 262 -11.61 -8.16 -13.42
N PRO A 263 -12.87 -8.23 -12.92
CA PRO A 263 -13.60 -7.02 -12.50
C PRO A 263 -12.87 -6.24 -11.41
N SER A 264 -12.35 -6.93 -10.40
CA SER A 264 -11.63 -6.31 -9.27
C SER A 264 -10.32 -5.67 -9.71
N VAL A 265 -9.60 -6.32 -10.63
CA VAL A 265 -8.34 -5.80 -11.19
C VAL A 265 -8.60 -4.55 -12.04
N LEU A 266 -9.68 -4.53 -12.82
CA LEU A 266 -10.06 -3.37 -13.65
C LEU A 266 -10.50 -2.16 -12.81
N ILE A 267 -11.33 -2.37 -11.78
CA ILE A 267 -11.73 -1.27 -10.88
C ILE A 267 -10.51 -0.69 -10.17
N MET A 268 -9.62 -1.54 -9.68
CA MET A 268 -8.38 -1.11 -9.03
C MET A 268 -7.50 -0.27 -9.99
N ALA A 269 -7.35 -0.71 -11.23
CA ALA A 269 -6.60 0.02 -12.25
C ALA A 269 -7.23 1.38 -12.55
N LEU A 270 -8.56 1.43 -12.72
CA LEU A 270 -9.30 2.66 -12.99
C LEU A 270 -9.17 3.67 -11.84
N LEU A 271 -9.34 3.21 -10.60
CA LEU A 271 -9.14 4.06 -9.42
C LEU A 271 -7.70 4.56 -9.34
N SER A 272 -6.72 3.72 -9.63
CA SER A 272 -5.30 4.12 -9.61
C SER A 272 -5.01 5.17 -10.67
N MET A 273 -5.56 5.04 -11.87
CA MET A 273 -5.45 6.04 -12.94
C MET A 273 -6.11 7.37 -12.56
N LEU A 274 -7.21 7.36 -11.79
CA LEU A 274 -7.81 8.59 -11.26
C LEU A 274 -6.84 9.32 -10.33
N TYR A 275 -6.12 8.62 -9.45
CA TYR A 275 -5.12 9.25 -8.57
C TYR A 275 -3.90 9.81 -9.34
N LEU A 276 -3.59 9.30 -10.54
CA LEU A 276 -2.53 9.87 -11.40
C LEU A 276 -2.87 11.27 -11.94
N THR A 277 -4.12 11.74 -11.80
CA THR A 277 -4.50 13.13 -12.11
C THR A 277 -3.96 14.13 -11.09
N VAL A 278 -3.58 13.66 -9.90
CA VAL A 278 -2.94 14.48 -8.87
C VAL A 278 -1.43 14.55 -9.16
N SER A 279 -0.91 15.77 -9.27
CA SER A 279 0.48 15.99 -9.70
C SER A 279 1.52 15.61 -8.66
N ASP A 280 1.24 15.86 -7.38
CA ASP A 280 2.24 15.77 -6.31
C ASP A 280 2.21 14.41 -5.60
N ILE A 281 3.33 13.67 -5.70
CA ILE A 281 3.53 12.39 -5.02
C ILE A 281 3.49 12.56 -3.50
N PHE A 282 4.03 13.66 -2.96
CA PHE A 282 4.03 13.91 -1.52
C PHE A 282 2.62 14.21 -0.99
N ALA A 283 1.81 14.95 -1.73
CA ALA A 283 0.40 15.13 -1.43
C ALA A 283 -0.34 13.78 -1.38
N LEU A 284 -0.12 12.90 -2.38
CA LEU A 284 -0.69 11.54 -2.40
C LEU A 284 -0.25 10.70 -1.17
N ILE A 285 1.03 10.78 -0.79
CA ILE A 285 1.56 10.14 0.41
C ILE A 285 0.87 10.68 1.67
N ASN A 286 0.64 11.98 1.76
CA ASN A 286 -0.04 12.59 2.90
C ASN A 286 -1.51 12.16 3.00
N TYR A 287 -2.23 12.09 1.86
CA TYR A 287 -3.61 11.61 1.81
C TYR A 287 -3.72 10.18 2.34
N VAL A 288 -2.85 9.29 1.84
CA VAL A 288 -2.83 7.87 2.23
C VAL A 288 -2.33 7.70 3.64
N GLY A 289 -1.30 8.46 4.04
CA GLY A 289 -0.74 8.42 5.39
C GLY A 289 -1.80 8.68 6.43
N PHE A 290 -2.54 9.79 6.29
CA PHE A 290 -3.63 10.12 7.20
C PHE A 290 -4.68 9.00 7.27
N ALA A 291 -5.20 8.57 6.12
CA ALA A 291 -6.26 7.57 6.07
C ALA A 291 -5.82 6.19 6.61
N THR A 292 -4.60 5.76 6.28
CA THR A 292 -4.03 4.48 6.70
C THR A 292 -3.82 4.46 8.20
N TRP A 293 -3.15 5.48 8.76
CA TRP A 293 -2.79 5.47 10.19
C TRP A 293 -3.99 5.66 11.09
N LEU A 294 -4.96 6.51 10.70
CA LEU A 294 -6.23 6.60 11.41
C LEU A 294 -6.94 5.24 11.42
N SER A 295 -6.98 4.57 10.26
CA SER A 295 -7.66 3.29 10.12
C SER A 295 -6.99 2.14 10.88
N ILE A 296 -5.65 2.07 10.90
CA ILE A 296 -4.91 1.09 11.68
C ILE A 296 -5.05 1.38 13.18
N GLY A 297 -5.07 2.67 13.58
CA GLY A 297 -5.38 3.09 14.94
C GLY A 297 -6.67 2.50 15.49
N VAL A 298 -7.75 2.57 14.70
CA VAL A 298 -9.04 1.97 15.05
C VAL A 298 -8.94 0.45 15.18
N ALA A 299 -8.18 -0.21 14.30
CA ALA A 299 -7.95 -1.66 14.41
C ALA A 299 -7.19 -2.04 15.69
N VAL A 300 -6.20 -1.23 16.09
CA VAL A 300 -5.44 -1.43 17.33
C VAL A 300 -6.30 -1.13 18.56
N LEU A 301 -7.23 -0.17 18.48
CA LEU A 301 -8.20 0.13 19.55
C LEU A 301 -9.09 -1.07 19.89
N CYS A 302 -9.33 -1.99 18.95
CA CYS A 302 -10.05 -3.23 19.22
C CYS A 302 -9.39 -4.05 20.34
N VAL A 303 -8.06 -3.99 20.50
CA VAL A 303 -7.34 -4.78 21.52
C VAL A 303 -7.71 -4.36 22.94
N PRO A 304 -7.45 -3.12 23.40
CA PRO A 304 -7.83 -2.69 24.75
C PRO A 304 -9.35 -2.75 24.96
N TRP A 305 -10.15 -2.44 23.93
CA TRP A 305 -11.61 -2.53 24.00
C TRP A 305 -12.08 -3.96 24.29
N LEU A 306 -11.63 -4.95 23.50
CA LEU A 306 -11.96 -6.36 23.73
C LEU A 306 -11.39 -6.88 25.06
N ARG A 307 -10.27 -6.32 25.57
CA ARG A 307 -9.76 -6.66 26.90
C ARG A 307 -10.74 -6.31 28.00
N TRP A 308 -11.43 -5.18 27.84
CA TRP A 308 -12.41 -4.70 28.80
C TRP A 308 -13.77 -5.38 28.61
N THR A 309 -14.33 -5.38 27.40
CA THR A 309 -15.70 -5.85 27.16
C THR A 309 -15.84 -7.38 27.18
N ARG A 310 -14.81 -8.12 26.75
CA ARG A 310 -14.84 -9.60 26.65
C ARG A 310 -13.55 -10.22 27.23
N PRO A 311 -13.36 -10.17 28.56
CA PRO A 311 -12.13 -10.65 29.21
C PRO A 311 -11.94 -12.17 29.10
N GLU A 312 -13.04 -12.93 29.09
CA GLU A 312 -13.10 -14.40 29.06
C GLU A 312 -12.61 -15.04 27.74
N LEU A 313 -12.45 -14.25 26.67
CA LEU A 313 -12.05 -14.81 25.37
C LEU A 313 -10.67 -15.45 25.43
N GLU A 314 -10.56 -16.67 24.90
CA GLU A 314 -9.27 -17.35 24.75
C GLU A 314 -8.31 -16.55 23.86
N ARG A 315 -7.14 -16.24 24.42
CA ARG A 315 -6.07 -15.47 23.78
C ARG A 315 -4.80 -16.33 23.76
N PRO A 316 -4.52 -17.03 22.65
CA PRO A 316 -3.29 -17.79 22.45
C PRO A 316 -2.04 -16.91 22.53
N ILE A 317 -2.14 -15.64 22.10
CA ILE A 317 -1.09 -14.64 22.20
C ILE A 317 -1.58 -13.51 23.08
N LYS A 318 -0.85 -13.22 24.17
CA LYS A 318 -1.13 -12.10 25.08
C LYS A 318 0.09 -11.17 25.12
N VAL A 319 -0.08 -9.97 24.58
CA VAL A 319 0.90 -8.87 24.72
C VAL A 319 0.58 -7.99 25.92
N ASN A 320 1.54 -7.24 26.46
CA ASN A 320 1.24 -6.25 27.50
C ASN A 320 0.36 -5.11 26.92
N LEU A 321 -0.59 -4.58 27.71
CA LEU A 321 -1.46 -3.45 27.31
C LEU A 321 -0.69 -2.15 27.05
N ILE A 322 0.52 -2.02 27.59
CA ILE A 322 1.41 -0.88 27.34
C ILE A 322 1.65 -0.70 25.83
N TRP A 323 1.82 -1.79 25.08
CA TRP A 323 2.14 -1.71 23.64
C TRP A 323 1.01 -1.14 22.78
N PRO A 324 -0.26 -1.63 22.87
CA PRO A 324 -1.38 -0.97 22.20
C PRO A 324 -1.55 0.50 22.60
N ILE A 325 -1.35 0.85 23.88
CA ILE A 325 -1.51 2.24 24.34
C ILE A 325 -0.46 3.15 23.72
N ILE A 326 0.82 2.75 23.71
CA ILE A 326 1.89 3.49 23.03
C ILE A 326 1.56 3.67 21.54
N TYR A 327 1.07 2.62 20.89
CA TYR A 327 0.70 2.69 19.48
C TYR A 327 -0.46 3.66 19.22
N LEU A 328 -1.48 3.69 20.08
CA LEU A 328 -2.60 4.62 19.98
C LEU A 328 -2.14 6.07 20.18
N LEU A 329 -1.24 6.32 21.14
CA LEU A 329 -0.65 7.65 21.33
C LEU A 329 0.17 8.09 20.11
N ALA A 330 0.98 7.20 19.55
CA ALA A 330 1.72 7.45 18.32
C ALA A 330 0.77 7.71 17.14
N THR A 331 -0.34 6.98 17.05
CA THR A 331 -1.36 7.18 16.01
C THR A 331 -2.01 8.57 16.12
N ILE A 332 -2.36 8.99 17.35
CA ILE A 332 -2.91 10.32 17.60
C ILE A 332 -1.89 11.39 17.18
N PHE A 333 -0.62 11.21 17.53
CA PHE A 333 0.45 12.12 17.12
C PHE A 333 0.55 12.23 15.58
N VAL A 334 0.64 11.11 14.86
CA VAL A 334 0.78 11.11 13.39
C VAL A 334 -0.53 11.43 12.66
N THR A 335 -1.66 11.62 13.34
CA THR A 335 -2.92 12.05 12.68
C THR A 335 -3.23 13.51 12.98
N VAL A 336 -3.06 13.95 14.23
CA VAL A 336 -3.36 15.32 14.67
C VAL A 336 -2.29 16.31 14.20
N VAL A 337 -1.01 15.98 14.32
CA VAL A 337 0.06 16.94 13.99
C VAL A 337 0.11 17.22 12.47
N PRO A 338 0.05 16.22 11.57
CA PRO A 338 -0.05 16.49 10.14
C PRO A 338 -1.31 17.24 9.73
N MET A 339 -2.41 17.12 10.49
CA MET A 339 -3.63 17.91 10.25
C MET A 339 -3.41 19.41 10.46
N VAL A 340 -2.54 19.78 11.41
CA VAL A 340 -2.13 21.17 11.61
C VAL A 340 -1.09 21.60 10.57
N ALA A 341 -0.16 20.71 10.22
CA ALA A 341 0.94 21.01 9.30
C ALA A 341 0.48 21.14 7.83
N SER A 342 -0.46 20.29 7.41
CA SER A 342 -0.92 20.14 6.01
C SER A 342 -2.45 19.95 5.99
N PRO A 343 -3.22 20.97 6.39
CA PRO A 343 -4.67 20.85 6.62
C PRO A 343 -5.47 20.56 5.36
N VAL A 344 -5.00 21.03 4.20
CA VAL A 344 -5.69 20.79 2.92
C VAL A 344 -5.61 19.31 2.56
N GLU A 345 -4.41 18.74 2.63
CA GLU A 345 -4.15 17.37 2.23
C GLU A 345 -4.82 16.36 3.16
N THR A 346 -4.67 16.56 4.46
CA THR A 346 -5.32 15.73 5.47
C THR A 346 -6.84 15.92 5.49
N GLY A 347 -7.33 17.13 5.22
CA GLY A 347 -8.75 17.43 5.06
C GLY A 347 -9.37 16.68 3.88
N ILE A 348 -8.70 16.62 2.74
CA ILE A 348 -9.12 15.79 1.60
C ILE A 348 -9.13 14.30 2.00
N GLY A 349 -8.09 13.83 2.71
CA GLY A 349 -8.05 12.48 3.27
C GLY A 349 -9.28 12.15 4.14
N LEU A 350 -9.65 13.06 5.03
CA LEU A 350 -10.84 12.94 5.88
C LEU A 350 -12.13 12.96 5.05
N LEU A 351 -12.26 13.86 4.07
CA LEU A 351 -13.43 13.90 3.19
C LEU A 351 -13.60 12.59 2.42
N MET A 352 -12.51 12.02 1.89
CA MET A 352 -12.53 10.72 1.24
C MET A 352 -12.99 9.61 2.19
N ILE A 353 -12.57 9.62 3.46
CA ILE A 353 -13.09 8.69 4.47
C ILE A 353 -14.59 8.91 4.68
N LEU A 354 -15.03 10.17 4.83
CA LEU A 354 -16.44 10.50 5.06
C LEU A 354 -17.35 10.11 3.90
N THR A 355 -16.85 9.99 2.67
CA THR A 355 -17.64 9.44 1.54
C THR A 355 -18.13 8.01 1.77
N SER A 356 -17.47 7.24 2.63
CA SER A 356 -17.94 5.90 3.01
C SER A 356 -19.31 5.93 3.71
N ILE A 357 -19.62 6.99 4.45
CA ILE A 357 -20.84 7.10 5.24
C ILE A 357 -22.10 7.11 4.36
N PRO A 358 -22.27 8.06 3.39
CA PRO A 358 -23.43 8.05 2.52
C PRO A 358 -23.51 6.78 1.67
N VAL A 359 -22.37 6.26 1.20
CA VAL A 359 -22.34 5.01 0.43
C VAL A 359 -22.85 3.83 1.27
N TYR A 360 -22.43 3.70 2.53
CA TYR A 360 -22.92 2.66 3.43
C TYR A 360 -24.44 2.75 3.61
N PHE A 361 -24.95 3.95 3.87
CA PHE A 361 -26.39 4.13 4.10
C PHE A 361 -27.23 3.81 2.87
N VAL A 362 -26.79 4.24 1.68
CA VAL A 362 -27.50 4.00 0.41
C VAL A 362 -27.41 2.54 -0.04
N PHE A 363 -26.23 1.91 0.05
CA PHE A 363 -26.01 0.59 -0.55
C PHE A 363 -26.14 -0.58 0.42
N ILE A 364 -25.90 -0.39 1.72
CA ILE A 364 -25.84 -1.50 2.69
C ILE A 364 -26.97 -1.41 3.73
N TYR A 365 -27.15 -0.26 4.37
CA TYR A 365 -28.17 -0.11 5.42
C TYR A 365 -29.61 -0.04 4.87
N TRP A 366 -29.79 0.46 3.65
CA TRP A 366 -31.11 0.59 3.05
C TRP A 366 -31.67 -0.78 2.62
N GLU A 367 -32.53 -1.37 3.46
CA GLU A 367 -33.15 -2.67 3.16
C GLU A 367 -34.29 -2.55 2.12
N ASN A 368 -35.15 -1.54 2.25
CA ASN A 368 -36.33 -1.34 1.39
C ASN A 368 -36.01 -0.51 0.14
N LYS A 369 -35.08 -0.99 -0.68
CA LYS A 369 -34.69 -0.30 -1.92
C LYS A 369 -35.83 -0.29 -2.95
N PRO A 370 -36.07 0.83 -3.66
CA PRO A 370 -37.03 0.90 -4.75
C PRO A 370 -36.71 -0.15 -5.83
N GLN A 371 -37.75 -0.77 -6.38
CA GLN A 371 -37.58 -1.81 -7.40
C GLN A 371 -36.79 -1.33 -8.63
N TRP A 372 -36.95 -0.05 -9.02
CA TRP A 372 -36.20 0.55 -10.12
C TRP A 372 -34.70 0.56 -9.85
N PHE A 373 -34.28 0.81 -8.61
CA PHE A 373 -32.88 0.88 -8.21
C PHE A 373 -32.24 -0.51 -8.22
N VAL A 374 -32.94 -1.49 -7.63
CA VAL A 374 -32.51 -2.89 -7.64
C VAL A 374 -32.40 -3.42 -9.07
N LYS A 375 -33.38 -3.09 -9.93
CA LYS A 375 -33.36 -3.45 -11.35
C LYS A 375 -32.16 -2.83 -12.06
N ALA A 376 -31.93 -1.53 -11.88
CA ALA A 376 -30.78 -0.84 -12.47
C ALA A 376 -29.44 -1.46 -12.03
N THR A 377 -29.26 -1.75 -10.73
CA THR A 377 -28.02 -2.40 -10.24
C THR A 377 -27.84 -3.81 -10.80
N ASN A 378 -28.93 -4.56 -10.97
CA ASN A 378 -28.89 -5.90 -11.56
C ASN A 378 -28.58 -5.82 -13.07
N ASP A 379 -29.20 -4.91 -13.80
CA ASP A 379 -28.97 -4.70 -15.23
C ASP A 379 -27.51 -4.31 -15.49
N VAL A 380 -26.93 -3.42 -14.68
CA VAL A 380 -25.50 -3.07 -14.73
C VAL A 380 -24.63 -4.29 -14.44
N THR A 381 -24.96 -5.08 -13.42
CA THR A 381 -24.20 -6.29 -13.06
C THR A 381 -24.23 -7.32 -14.17
N ILE A 382 -25.40 -7.59 -14.77
CA ILE A 382 -25.57 -8.51 -15.90
C ILE A 382 -24.82 -8.02 -17.13
N THR A 383 -24.87 -6.71 -17.41
CA THR A 383 -24.13 -6.12 -18.53
C THR A 383 -22.62 -6.32 -18.35
N LEU A 384 -22.10 -6.04 -17.15
CA LEU A 384 -20.68 -6.26 -16.83
C LEU A 384 -20.31 -7.75 -16.87
N GLN A 385 -21.21 -8.64 -16.42
CA GLN A 385 -21.02 -10.08 -16.53
C GLN A 385 -20.85 -10.54 -17.97
N GLN A 386 -21.71 -10.05 -18.88
CA GLN A 386 -21.68 -10.38 -20.29
C GLN A 386 -20.44 -9.81 -20.99
N VAL A 387 -20.10 -8.55 -20.72
CA VAL A 387 -18.93 -7.88 -21.31
C VAL A 387 -17.61 -8.53 -20.87
N LEU A 388 -17.49 -8.87 -19.59
CA LEU A 388 -16.25 -9.43 -19.04
C LEU A 388 -16.20 -10.96 -19.10
N ILE A 389 -17.30 -11.63 -19.48
CA ILE A 389 -17.45 -13.09 -19.50
C ILE A 389 -17.01 -13.67 -18.14
N VAL A 390 -17.61 -13.15 -17.08
CA VAL A 390 -17.32 -13.54 -15.69
C VAL A 390 -18.46 -14.34 -15.09
N VAL A 391 -18.10 -15.27 -14.21
CA VAL A 391 -19.03 -16.16 -13.53
C VAL A 391 -18.94 -15.91 -12.03
N GLY A 392 -20.10 -15.78 -11.39
CA GLY A 392 -20.19 -15.67 -9.94
C GLY A 392 -19.87 -16.97 -9.23
N LYS A 393 -19.76 -16.90 -7.90
CA LYS A 393 -19.51 -18.06 -7.06
C LYS A 393 -20.62 -19.11 -7.28
N SER A 394 -20.25 -20.37 -7.54
CA SER A 394 -21.20 -21.48 -7.50
C SER A 394 -21.88 -21.48 -6.13
N LYS A 395 -23.22 -21.47 -6.09
CA LYS A 395 -24.00 -21.49 -4.83
C LYS A 395 -23.80 -22.77 -3.99
N SER A 396 -22.89 -23.67 -4.38
CA SER A 396 -22.58 -24.92 -3.69
C SER A 396 -21.23 -24.88 -2.97
N ALA A 397 -21.16 -24.15 -1.85
CA ALA A 397 -20.17 -24.38 -0.80
C ALA A 397 -20.60 -23.66 0.50
N LYS A 398 -21.79 -24.00 1.00
CA LYS A 398 -22.03 -23.99 2.45
C LYS A 398 -21.65 -25.39 2.93
N LEU A 399 -20.42 -25.56 3.37
CA LEU A 399 -19.97 -26.71 4.17
C LEU A 399 -19.33 -26.17 5.42
#